data_AF-A0A3B9EQ96-F1
#
_entry.id   AF-A0A3B9EQ96-F1
#
_cell.length_a   1.000
_cell.length_b   1.000
_cell.length_c   1.000
_cell.angle_alpha   90.00
_cell.angle_beta   90.00
_cell.angle_gamma   90.00
#
_symmetry.space_group_name_H-M   'P 1'
#
loop_
_entity.id
_entity.type
_entity.pdbx_description
1 polymer ?
#
loop_
_entity_poly.entity_id
_entity_poly.type
_entity_poly.pdbx_seq_one_letter_code
_entity_poly.pdbx_strand_id
1 'polypeptide(L)'
;TDDTNPRSLAFQVDRLASHLRHFPKDDERATLAREEFLVQSMDSQLRLADVIQLCERRNKRGQRIELAQFLDQITAQTLEMSDVLARKYFSHVLPTRSTAAGGIVP
;
A
#
# COMPACT_ATOMS: atom_id res chain seq x y z
N THR A 1 -13.15 -2.90 -13.36
CA THR A 1 -12.05 -1.94 -13.15
C THR A 1 -11.24 -1.83 -14.43
N ASP A 2 -10.70 -0.65 -14.74
CA ASP A 2 -9.91 -0.41 -15.97
C ASP A 2 -8.41 -0.50 -15.64
N ASP A 3 -7.75 -1.56 -16.09
CA ASP A 3 -6.33 -1.84 -15.82
C ASP A 3 -5.39 -1.07 -16.78
N THR A 4 -5.91 -0.22 -17.67
CA THR A 4 -5.12 0.58 -18.63
C THR A 4 -5.07 2.06 -18.30
N ASN A 5 -5.99 2.53 -17.44
CA ASN A 5 -6.00 3.90 -16.96
C ASN A 5 -5.00 4.06 -15.80
N PRO A 6 -3.95 4.90 -15.94
CA PRO A 6 -2.92 5.05 -14.92
C PRO A 6 -3.43 5.59 -13.58
N ARG A 7 -4.61 6.21 -13.55
CA ARG A 7 -5.26 6.67 -12.31
C ARG A 7 -6.15 5.61 -11.66
N SER A 8 -6.37 4.46 -12.30
CA SER A 8 -7.13 3.39 -11.67
C SER A 8 -6.32 2.78 -10.53
N LEU A 9 -7.01 2.36 -9.46
CA LEU A 9 -6.37 1.69 -8.34
C LEU A 9 -5.77 0.35 -8.75
N ALA A 10 -6.42 -0.38 -9.67
CA ALA A 10 -5.89 -1.65 -10.18
C ALA A 10 -4.56 -1.46 -10.92
N PHE A 11 -4.46 -0.45 -11.80
CA PHE A 11 -3.19 -0.14 -12.45
C PHE A 11 -2.10 0.21 -11.43
N GLN A 12 -2.41 1.07 -10.46
CA GLN A 12 -1.42 1.49 -9.46
C GLN A 12 -0.95 0.32 -8.59
N VAL A 13 -1.84 -0.58 -8.19
CA VAL A 13 -1.48 -1.78 -7.42
C VAL A 13 -0.69 -2.77 -8.26
N ASP A 14 -1.02 -2.95 -9.54
CA ASP A 14 -0.21 -3.76 -10.47
C ASP A 14 1.21 -3.20 -10.62
N ARG A 15 1.35 -1.87 -10.75
CA ARG A 15 2.66 -1.20 -10.78
C ARG A 15 3.44 -1.38 -9.49
N LEU A 16 2.80 -1.32 -8.33
CA LEU A 16 3.43 -1.62 -7.04
C LEU A 16 3.94 -3.07 -6.99
N ALA A 17 3.13 -4.03 -7.44
CA ALA A 17 3.52 -5.42 -7.52
C ALA A 17 4.71 -5.62 -8.46
N SER A 18 4.71 -4.94 -9.61
CA SER A 18 5.83 -4.93 -10.56
C SER A 18 7.11 -4.38 -9.93
N HIS A 19 7.04 -3.25 -9.21
CA HIS A 19 8.21 -2.68 -8.54
C HIS A 19 8.76 -3.61 -7.44
N LEU A 20 7.88 -4.23 -6.64
CA LEU A 20 8.29 -5.20 -5.60
C LEU A 20 9.09 -6.38 -6.15
N ARG A 21 8.80 -6.85 -7.37
CA ARG A 21 9.56 -7.95 -7.99
C ARG A 21 11.04 -7.65 -8.19
N HIS A 22 11.41 -6.38 -8.21
CA HIS A 22 12.80 -5.93 -8.37
C HIS A 22 13.53 -5.73 -7.04
N PHE A 23 12.83 -5.90 -5.91
CA PHE A 23 13.45 -5.75 -4.59
C PHE A 23 14.28 -6.99 -4.25
N PRO A 24 15.29 -6.86 -3.37
CA PRO A 24 16.04 -8.01 -2.87
C PRO A 24 15.09 -9.06 -2.30
N LYS A 25 15.16 -10.27 -2.86
CA LYS A 25 14.38 -11.43 -2.43
C LYS A 25 15.20 -12.28 -1.47
N ASP A 26 14.49 -12.90 -0.55
CA ASP A 26 15.04 -13.83 0.41
C ASP A 26 14.53 -15.22 -0.01
N ASP A 27 15.23 -15.82 -0.98
CA ASP A 27 14.77 -16.99 -1.74
C ASP A 27 14.61 -18.27 -0.88
N GLU A 28 15.04 -18.24 0.39
CA GLU A 28 14.92 -19.35 1.33
C GLU A 28 13.56 -19.40 2.07
N ARG A 29 12.64 -18.47 1.80
CA ARG A 29 11.34 -18.42 2.50
C ARG A 29 10.28 -19.32 1.84
N ALA A 30 9.64 -20.15 2.66
CA ALA A 30 8.52 -21.00 2.25
C ALA A 30 7.18 -20.23 2.11
N THR A 31 7.12 -18.97 2.55
CA THR A 31 5.92 -18.12 2.51
C THR A 31 6.24 -16.74 1.95
N LEU A 32 5.20 -16.06 1.42
CA LEU A 32 5.30 -14.70 0.94
C LEU A 32 5.78 -13.76 2.05
N ALA A 33 6.69 -12.83 1.71
CA ALA A 33 7.00 -11.73 2.59
C ALA A 33 5.76 -10.84 2.79
N ARG A 34 5.73 -10.06 3.89
CA ARG A 34 4.53 -9.32 4.28
C ARG A 34 4.08 -8.33 3.19
N GLU A 35 5.03 -7.63 2.57
CA GLU A 35 4.80 -6.69 1.47
C GLU A 35 4.25 -7.39 0.20
N GLU A 36 4.71 -8.60 -0.10
CA GLU A 36 4.21 -9.39 -1.23
C GLU A 36 2.79 -9.88 -0.98
N PHE A 37 2.51 -10.33 0.25
CA PHE A 37 1.15 -10.69 0.65
C PHE A 37 0.20 -9.48 0.57
N LEU A 38 0.62 -8.32 1.06
CA LEU A 38 -0.21 -7.11 1.06
C LEU A 38 -0.56 -6.67 -0.37
N VAL A 39 0.41 -6.65 -1.28
CA VAL A 39 0.13 -6.26 -2.68
C VAL A 39 -0.77 -7.27 -3.39
N GLN A 40 -0.57 -8.57 -3.18
CA GLN A 40 -1.41 -9.61 -3.76
C GLN A 40 -2.83 -9.56 -3.19
N SER A 41 -2.97 -9.25 -1.91
CA SER A 41 -4.28 -9.07 -1.27
C SER A 41 -5.04 -7.89 -1.86
N MET A 42 -4.38 -6.74 -2.05
CA MET A 42 -4.98 -5.56 -2.68
C MET A 42 -5.39 -5.82 -4.14
N ASP A 43 -4.53 -6.47 -4.93
CA ASP A 43 -4.85 -6.82 -6.34
C ASP A 43 -6.07 -7.74 -6.40
N SER A 44 -6.11 -8.77 -5.55
CA SER A 44 -7.24 -9.71 -5.47
C SER A 44 -8.54 -9.00 -5.11
N GLN A 45 -8.51 -8.13 -4.10
CA GLN A 45 -9.67 -7.33 -3.70
C GLN A 45 -10.18 -6.44 -4.83
N LEU A 46 -9.28 -5.76 -5.55
CA LEU A 46 -9.63 -4.87 -6.66
C LEU A 46 -10.19 -5.61 -7.88
N ARG A 47 -9.70 -6.83 -8.15
CA ARG A 47 -10.20 -7.68 -9.25
C ARG A 47 -11.55 -8.30 -8.94
N LEU A 48 -11.78 -8.66 -7.69
CA LEU A 48 -13.04 -9.29 -7.24
C LEU A 48 -14.12 -8.28 -6.84
N ALA A 49 -13.76 -7.00 -6.75
CA ALA A 49 -14.71 -5.95 -6.38
C ALA A 49 -15.82 -5.79 -7.42
N ASP A 50 -17.06 -5.99 -6.99
CA ASP A 50 -18.24 -5.57 -7.75
C ASP A 50 -18.51 -4.08 -7.49
N VAL A 51 -18.09 -3.24 -8.44
CA VAL A 51 -18.25 -1.78 -8.35
C VAL A 51 -19.71 -1.36 -8.31
N ILE A 52 -20.61 -2.12 -8.93
CA ILE A 52 -22.05 -1.82 -8.91
C ILE A 52 -22.58 -2.04 -7.51
N GLN A 53 -22.27 -3.19 -6.91
CA GLN A 53 -22.65 -3.51 -5.53
C GLN A 53 -22.12 -2.47 -4.53
N LEU A 54 -20.83 -2.15 -4.60
CA LEU A 54 -20.18 -1.16 -3.71
C LEU A 54 -20.84 0.23 -3.79
N CYS A 55 -21.44 0.56 -4.94
CA CYS A 55 -22.07 1.86 -5.20
C CYS A 55 -23.59 1.88 -5.00
N GLU A 56 -24.22 0.71 -4.87
CA GLU A 56 -25.68 0.54 -4.88
C GLU A 56 -26.31 1.16 -3.63
N ARG A 57 -25.79 0.82 -2.45
CA ARG A 57 -26.37 1.25 -1.18
C ARG A 57 -25.85 2.60 -0.74
N ARG A 58 -26.79 3.46 -0.34
CA ARG A 58 -26.51 4.76 0.27
C ARG A 58 -27.14 4.84 1.65
N ASN A 59 -26.43 5.45 2.60
CA ASN A 59 -27.01 5.77 3.89
C ASN A 59 -27.99 6.96 3.78
N LYS A 60 -28.63 7.32 4.91
CA LYS A 60 -29.55 8.47 4.99
C LYS A 60 -28.94 9.82 4.61
N ARG A 61 -27.60 9.93 4.58
CA ARG A 61 -26.84 11.12 4.17
C ARG A 61 -26.37 11.04 2.71
N GLY A 62 -26.78 10.02 1.96
CA GLY A 62 -26.39 9.82 0.57
C GLY A 62 -24.98 9.23 0.36
N GLN A 63 -24.30 8.79 1.43
CA GLN A 63 -22.93 8.25 1.36
C GLN A 63 -22.95 6.76 1.01
N ARG A 64 -22.00 6.34 0.17
CA ARG A 64 -21.75 4.95 -0.20
C ARG A 64 -20.82 4.31 0.83
N ILE A 65 -21.40 3.74 1.88
CA ILE A 65 -20.63 3.22 3.03
C ILE A 65 -19.76 2.02 2.62
N GLU A 66 -20.29 1.11 1.80
CA GLU A 66 -19.55 -0.08 1.37
C GLU A 66 -18.34 0.30 0.49
N LEU A 67 -18.51 1.24 -0.45
CA LEU A 67 -17.40 1.81 -1.21
C LEU A 67 -16.37 2.51 -0.29
N ALA A 68 -16.82 3.30 0.69
CA ALA A 68 -15.91 3.99 1.60
C ALA A 68 -15.06 3.00 2.40
N GLN A 69 -15.70 1.97 2.97
CA GLN A 69 -15.01 0.91 3.72
C GLN A 69 -14.02 0.15 2.85
N PHE A 70 -14.38 -0.15 1.61
CA PHE A 70 -13.48 -0.79 0.65
C PHE A 70 -12.23 0.08 0.39
N LEU A 71 -12.41 1.38 0.16
CA LEU A 71 -11.30 2.30 -0.07
C LEU A 71 -10.44 2.51 1.18
N ASP A 72 -11.04 2.56 2.36
CA ASP A 72 -10.33 2.64 3.64
C ASP A 72 -9.47 1.39 3.86
N GLN A 73 -9.97 0.21 3.49
CA GLN A 73 -9.22 -1.04 3.57
C GLN A 73 -7.99 -1.04 2.65
N ILE A 74 -8.16 -0.65 1.38
CA ILE A 74 -7.04 -0.53 0.43
C ILE A 74 -6.01 0.51 0.92
N THR A 75 -6.49 1.62 1.48
CA THR A 75 -5.64 2.67 2.06
C THR A 75 -4.82 2.13 3.23
N ALA A 76 -5.45 1.42 4.16
CA ALA A 76 -4.76 0.83 5.31
C ALA A 76 -3.68 -0.16 4.89
N GLN A 77 -3.97 -1.04 3.92
CA GLN A 77 -2.98 -1.99 3.40
C GLN A 77 -1.81 -1.30 2.67
N THR A 78 -2.08 -0.22 1.95
CA THR A 78 -1.04 0.57 1.29
C THR A 78 -0.11 1.23 2.31
N LEU A 79 -0.66 1.80 3.37
CA LEU A 79 0.13 2.40 4.46
C LEU A 79 0.96 1.34 5.19
N GLU A 80 0.37 0.19 5.50
CA GLU A 80 1.09 -0.92 6.12
C GLU A 80 2.25 -1.41 5.24
N MET A 81 2.02 -1.52 3.93
CA MET A 81 3.06 -1.91 2.98
C MET A 81 4.19 -0.87 2.96
N SER A 82 3.86 0.42 2.93
CA SER A 82 4.87 1.51 3.01
C SER A 82 5.74 1.37 4.27
N ASP A 83 5.12 1.09 5.41
CA ASP A 83 5.80 0.88 6.69
C ASP A 83 6.74 -0.33 6.67
N VAL A 84 6.29 -1.46 6.11
CA VAL A 84 7.11 -2.66 5.96
C VAL A 84 8.32 -2.38 5.06
N LEU A 85 8.10 -1.69 3.94
CA LEU A 85 9.18 -1.32 3.02
C LEU A 85 10.20 -0.38 3.68
N ALA A 86 9.73 0.63 4.41
CA ALA A 86 10.56 1.55 5.18
C ALA A 86 11.49 0.80 6.16
N ARG A 87 10.93 -0.12 6.94
CA ARG A 87 11.68 -0.88 7.95
C ARG A 87 12.65 -1.89 7.33
N LYS A 88 12.22 -2.58 6.26
CA LYS A 88 12.96 -3.69 5.67
C LYS A 88 14.06 -3.24 4.70
N TYR A 89 13.81 -2.20 3.92
CA TYR A 89 14.70 -1.79 2.82
C TYR A 89 15.32 -0.39 3.01
N PHE A 90 14.73 0.47 3.84
CA PHE A 90 15.19 1.86 4.00
C PHE A 90 15.71 2.19 5.41
N SER A 91 15.75 1.24 6.33
CA SER A 91 16.23 1.43 7.71
C SER A 91 17.68 1.90 7.80
N HIS A 92 18.53 1.55 6.83
CA HIS A 92 19.93 1.99 6.74
C HIS A 92 20.13 3.29 5.94
N VAL A 93 19.08 3.81 5.29
CA VAL A 93 19.15 4.96 4.36
C VAL A 93 18.56 6.23 5.00
N LEU A 94 17.76 6.13 6.06
CA LEU A 94 17.36 7.33 6.81
C LEU A 94 18.59 7.90 7.53
N PRO A 95 19.01 9.15 7.23
CA PRO A 95 20.07 9.77 7.98
C PRO A 95 19.61 9.90 9.42
N THR A 96 20.34 9.31 10.35
CA THR A 96 20.28 9.70 11.76
C THR A 96 20.48 11.21 11.77
N ARG A 97 19.42 11.97 12.02
CA ARG A 97 19.51 13.43 12.12
C ARG A 97 20.28 13.70 13.42
N SER A 98 21.60 13.64 13.35
CA SER A 98 22.49 14.01 14.43
C SER A 98 22.28 15.50 14.63
N THR A 99 21.49 15.84 15.63
CA THR A 99 21.43 17.20 16.17
C THR A 99 22.76 17.44 16.89
N ALA A 100 23.82 17.67 16.12
CA ALA A 100 24.94 18.47 16.58
C ALA A 100 24.43 19.91 16.63
N ALA A 101 23.71 20.24 17.71
CA ALA A 101 23.51 21.61 18.11
C ALA A 101 24.88 22.13 18.55
N GLY A 102 25.55 22.80 17.64
CA GLY A 102 26.80 23.48 17.89
C GLY A 102 26.63 24.57 18.94
N GLY A 103 27.59 24.57 19.87
CA GLY A 103 28.21 25.77 20.40
C GLY A 103 27.43 26.58 21.41
N ILE A 104 27.82 26.48 22.68
CA ILE A 104 28.20 27.66 23.48
C ILE A 104 29.39 27.24 24.36
N VAL A 105 30.58 27.79 24.09
CA VAL A 105 31.73 27.82 25.02
C VAL A 105 32.12 29.29 25.12
N PRO A 106 32.34 29.83 26.35
CA PRO A 106 32.27 31.26 26.67
C PRO A 106 33.35 32.15 26.05
#